data_AF-A0YQ95-F1
#
_entry.id   AF-A0YQ95-F1
#
_cell.length_a   1.000
_cell.length_b   1.000
_cell.length_c   1.000
_cell.angle_alpha   90.00
_cell.angle_beta   90.00
_cell.angle_gamma   90.00
#
_symmetry.space_group_name_H-M   'P 1'
#
loop_
_entity.id
_entity.type
_entity.pdbx_description
1 polymer ?
#
loop_
_entity_poly.entity_id
_entity_poly.type
_entity_poly.pdbx_seq_one_letter_code
_entity_poly.pdbx_strand_id
1 'polypeptide(L)'
;MARAVAPPRRLGCVGSTEHDDCSTVWIGESLSRGKRKATKTNKARTITLTPHLQQILLARRATKFKPDELVFTSKTGAAIDDHNFRNRAWINVLKEAGVEYRKPYNTRHTFISHALEHGMNPVMVAELTGHDVRTLYENYAGCIE
;
A
#
# COMPACT_ATOMS: atom_id res chain seq x y z
N MET A 1 0.19 -6.83 -5.65
CA MET A 1 -0.09 -6.00 -4.46
C MET A 1 1.23 -5.61 -3.84
N ALA A 2 1.46 -4.32 -3.57
CA ALA A 2 2.56 -3.93 -2.71
C ALA A 2 2.18 -4.42 -1.31
N ARG A 3 2.87 -5.46 -0.86
CA ARG A 3 2.67 -6.00 0.48
C ARG A 3 3.45 -5.08 1.41
N ALA A 4 2.76 -4.40 2.32
CA ALA A 4 3.38 -3.51 3.29
C ALA A 4 4.24 -4.37 4.21
N VAL A 5 5.51 -4.49 3.86
CA VAL A 5 6.54 -5.02 4.73
C VAL A 5 7.02 -3.84 5.54
N ALA A 6 7.15 -4.00 6.85
CA ALA A 6 7.86 -2.99 7.62
C ALA A 6 9.26 -2.80 6.98
N PRO A 7 9.67 -1.54 6.77
CA PRO A 7 10.94 -1.22 6.14
C PRO A 7 12.07 -1.92 6.89
N PRO A 8 13.00 -2.64 6.23
CA PRO A 8 14.24 -3.00 6.91
C PRO A 8 14.99 -1.69 7.12
N ARG A 9 14.93 -1.22 8.36
CA ARG A 9 15.31 0.12 8.80
C ARG A 9 14.27 1.18 8.38
N ARG A 10 13.73 1.85 9.41
CA ARG A 10 12.91 3.06 9.36
C ARG A 10 11.43 2.91 8.99
N LEU A 11 10.64 2.37 9.92
CA LEU A 11 9.48 3.15 10.38
C LEU A 11 10.06 4.38 11.09
N GLY A 12 10.36 5.42 10.31
CA GLY A 12 11.12 6.57 10.80
C GLY A 12 11.55 7.44 9.63
N CYS A 13 10.78 8.49 9.40
CA CYS A 13 11.23 9.80 8.94
C CYS A 13 12.56 9.82 8.16
N VAL A 14 12.48 10.10 6.86
CA VAL A 14 13.61 10.75 6.19
C VAL A 14 13.57 12.21 6.63
N GLY A 15 14.42 12.56 7.60
CA GLY A 15 14.54 13.88 8.19
C GLY A 15 14.11 13.89 9.65
N SER A 16 15.01 14.29 10.56
CA SER A 16 14.75 14.73 11.94
C SER A 16 13.84 13.85 12.83
N THR A 17 14.49 13.15 13.75
CA THR A 17 14.14 12.76 15.14
C THR A 17 12.79 13.06 15.84
N GLU A 18 11.66 13.47 15.25
CA GLU A 18 10.53 13.98 16.08
C GLU A 18 9.09 13.49 15.84
N HIS A 19 8.78 12.64 14.85
CA HIS A 19 7.37 12.17 14.69
C HIS A 19 7.23 10.67 14.39
N ASP A 20 6.94 9.88 15.45
CA ASP A 20 6.54 8.47 15.41
C ASP A 20 5.01 8.31 15.34
N ASP A 21 4.38 9.17 14.54
CA ASP A 21 2.94 9.36 14.52
C ASP A 21 2.25 8.58 13.40
N CYS A 22 2.97 7.81 12.57
CA CYS A 22 2.44 7.17 11.36
C CYS A 22 1.83 8.16 10.35
N SER A 23 2.31 9.40 10.27
CA SER A 23 1.89 10.37 9.24
C SER A 23 2.36 10.01 7.82
N THR A 24 3.42 9.20 7.69
CA THR A 24 3.96 8.75 6.40
C THR A 24 4.30 7.26 6.41
N VAL A 25 4.25 6.62 5.24
CA VAL A 25 4.66 5.22 5.04
C VAL A 25 5.64 5.11 3.88
N TRP A 26 6.78 4.48 4.14
CA TRP A 26 7.77 4.15 3.13
C TRP A 26 7.51 2.77 2.50
N ILE A 27 7.62 2.69 1.18
CA ILE A 27 7.45 1.47 0.38
C ILE A 27 8.64 1.33 -0.57
N GLY A 28 9.67 0.59 -0.16
CA GLY A 28 10.80 0.22 -1.01
C GLY A 28 11.00 -1.29 -1.22
N GLU A 29 10.25 -2.11 -0.50
CA GLU A 29 10.35 -3.58 -0.58
C GLU A 29 9.00 -4.26 -0.72
N SER A 30 9.06 -5.53 -1.10
CA SER A 30 7.92 -6.44 -1.16
C SER A 30 8.28 -7.79 -0.56
N LEU A 31 7.37 -8.40 0.20
CA LEU A 31 7.55 -9.73 0.78
C LEU A 31 6.66 -10.73 0.06
N SER A 32 7.21 -11.54 -0.84
CA SER A 32 6.45 -12.56 -1.57
C SER A 32 6.94 -13.96 -1.22
N ARG A 33 6.01 -14.83 -0.81
CA ARG A 33 6.31 -16.23 -0.43
C ARG A 33 7.47 -16.33 0.58
N GLY A 34 7.44 -15.47 1.61
CA GLY A 34 8.47 -15.40 2.64
C GLY A 34 9.80 -14.76 2.21
N LYS A 35 9.96 -14.37 0.94
CA LYS A 35 11.18 -13.73 0.43
C LYS A 35 10.98 -12.22 0.26
N ARG A 36 11.83 -11.43 0.92
CA ARG A 36 11.92 -9.98 0.67
C ARG A 36 12.62 -9.75 -0.67
N LYS A 37 12.04 -8.87 -1.48
CA LYS A 37 12.58 -8.43 -2.77
C LYS A 37 12.36 -6.93 -2.89
N ALA A 38 13.31 -6.24 -3.50
CA ALA A 38 13.09 -4.87 -3.95
C ALA A 38 11.86 -4.78 -4.85
N THR A 39 11.23 -3.61 -4.90
CA THR A 39 10.08 -3.39 -5.80
C THR A 39 10.50 -3.63 -7.25
N LYS A 40 9.55 -4.05 -8.10
CA LYS A 40 9.82 -4.36 -9.52
C LYS A 40 10.48 -3.20 -10.29
N THR A 41 10.33 -1.97 -9.81
CA THR A 41 10.89 -0.76 -10.41
C THR A 41 12.17 -0.27 -9.72
N ASN A 42 12.64 -0.93 -8.66
CA ASN A 42 13.73 -0.49 -7.77
C ASN A 42 13.59 0.95 -7.23
N LYS A 43 12.41 1.55 -7.35
CA LYS A 43 12.10 2.88 -6.83
C LYS A 43 11.33 2.72 -5.52
N ALA A 44 11.94 3.17 -4.44
CA ALA A 44 11.24 3.38 -3.18
C ALA A 44 10.39 4.64 -3.26
N ARG A 45 9.31 4.69 -2.49
CA ARG A 45 8.43 5.86 -2.41
C ARG A 45 7.90 6.03 -0.99
N THR A 46 7.58 7.27 -0.64
CA THR A 46 6.94 7.62 0.62
C THR A 46 5.56 8.17 0.34
N ILE A 47 4.56 7.68 1.07
CA ILE A 47 3.16 8.11 0.95
C ILE A 47 2.77 8.83 2.23
N THR A 48 2.25 10.03 2.11
CA THR A 48 1.61 10.74 3.22
C THR A 48 0.23 10.13 3.48
N LEU A 49 -0.04 9.81 4.75
CA LEU A 49 -1.29 9.20 5.16
C LEU A 49 -2.32 10.26 5.55
N THR A 50 -3.58 9.94 5.28
CA THR A 50 -4.69 10.70 5.85
C THR A 50 -4.77 10.46 7.35
N PRO A 51 -5.34 11.40 8.14
CA PRO A 51 -5.52 11.20 9.58
C PRO A 51 -6.27 9.90 9.91
N HIS A 52 -7.23 9.50 9.07
CA HIS A 52 -7.95 8.24 9.25
C HIS A 52 -7.04 7.01 9.10
N LEU A 53 -6.20 6.96 8.05
CA LEU A 53 -5.25 5.85 7.86
C LEU A 53 -4.17 5.82 8.94
N GLN A 54 -3.72 7.00 9.38
CA GLN A 54 -2.80 7.15 10.50
C GLN A 54 -3.36 6.49 11.75
N GLN A 55 -4.61 6.81 12.15
CA GLN A 55 -5.25 6.20 13.31
C GLN A 55 -5.40 4.68 13.18
N ILE A 56 -5.76 4.19 11.98
CA ILE A 56 -5.86 2.75 11.72
C ILE A 56 -4.52 2.04 11.92
N LEU A 57 -3.41 2.64 11.48
CA LEU A 57 -2.09 2.05 11.63
C LEU A 57 -1.60 2.14 13.08
N LEU A 58 -1.81 3.27 13.75
CA LEU A 58 -1.48 3.44 15.16
C LEU A 58 -2.21 2.42 16.03
N ALA A 59 -3.51 2.21 15.80
CA ALA A 59 -4.31 1.22 16.53
C ALA A 59 -3.86 -0.23 16.30
N ARG A 60 -3.21 -0.52 15.17
CA ARG A 60 -2.66 -1.86 14.86
C ARG A 60 -1.23 -2.06 15.36
N ARG A 61 -0.49 -0.98 15.59
CA ARG A 61 0.90 -1.06 16.02
C ARG A 61 0.96 -1.52 17.48
N ALA A 62 1.86 -2.45 17.78
CA ALA A 62 2.17 -2.77 19.17
C ALA A 62 2.83 -1.58 19.87
N THR A 63 2.55 -1.40 21.16
CA THR A 63 3.19 -0.36 22.00
C THR A 63 4.71 -0.49 22.02
N LYS A 64 5.22 -1.73 21.88
CA LYS A 64 6.63 -2.05 21.65
C LYS A 64 6.71 -2.88 20.37
N PHE A 65 7.40 -2.39 19.35
CA PHE A 65 7.54 -3.05 18.05
C PHE A 65 9.02 -3.13 17.65
N LYS A 66 9.38 -4.18 16.91
CA LYS A 66 10.71 -4.28 16.31
C LYS A 66 10.70 -3.64 14.92
N PRO A 67 11.80 -2.99 14.48
CA PRO A 67 11.84 -2.34 13.17
C PRO A 67 11.47 -3.27 11.99
N ASP A 68 11.80 -4.56 12.09
CA ASP A 68 11.58 -5.54 11.02
C ASP A 68 10.25 -6.32 11.15
N GLU A 69 9.43 -6.00 12.14
CA GLU A 69 8.18 -6.68 12.45
C GLU A 69 7.06 -6.28 11.49
N LEU A 70 6.24 -7.25 11.06
CA LEU A 70 5.16 -6.98 10.12
C LEU A 70 3.99 -6.26 10.80
N VAL A 71 3.58 -5.13 10.23
CA VAL A 71 2.37 -4.39 10.66
C VAL A 71 1.10 -5.19 10.35
N PHE A 72 1.09 -5.94 9.24
CA PHE A 72 -0.01 -6.81 8.85
C PHE A 72 0.41 -8.26 8.87
N THR A 73 -0.18 -9.04 9.77
CA THR A 73 0.08 -10.45 9.96
C THR A 73 -1.16 -11.29 9.66
N SER A 74 -0.93 -12.56 9.36
CA SER A 74 -1.97 -13.59 9.41
C SER A 74 -2.37 -13.88 10.87
N LYS A 75 -3.43 -14.67 11.07
CA LYS A 75 -3.88 -15.07 12.42
C LYS A 75 -2.80 -15.75 13.27
N THR A 76 -1.75 -16.29 12.66
CA THR A 76 -0.63 -16.96 13.33
C THR A 76 0.61 -16.06 13.51
N GLY A 77 0.51 -14.76 13.20
CA GLY A 77 1.63 -13.82 13.28
C GLY A 77 2.59 -13.87 12.08
N ALA A 78 2.41 -14.81 11.15
CA ALA A 78 3.22 -14.91 9.94
C ALA A 78 2.81 -13.90 8.86
N ALA A 79 3.65 -13.73 7.84
CA ALA A 79 3.33 -12.93 6.66
C ALA A 79 2.04 -13.39 5.97
N ILE A 80 1.26 -12.43 5.47
CA ILE A 80 0.04 -12.72 4.73
C ILE A 80 0.39 -13.41 3.41
N ASP A 81 -0.24 -14.57 3.19
CA ASP A 81 -0.22 -15.27 1.91
C ASP A 81 -1.34 -14.73 1.00
N ASP A 82 -1.00 -14.33 -0.23
CA ASP A 82 -1.96 -13.70 -1.15
C ASP A 82 -3.10 -14.65 -1.55
N HIS A 83 -2.81 -15.96 -1.67
CA HIS A 83 -3.83 -16.94 -2.07
C HIS A 83 -4.86 -17.10 -0.95
N ASN A 84 -4.39 -17.26 0.30
CA ASN A 84 -5.24 -17.32 1.47
C ASN A 84 -5.99 -16.00 1.71
N PHE A 85 -5.32 -14.85 1.57
CA PHE A 85 -5.95 -13.54 1.70
C PHE A 85 -7.11 -13.39 0.72
N ARG A 86 -6.87 -13.71 -0.57
CA ARG A 86 -7.90 -13.61 -1.60
C ARG A 86 -9.09 -14.50 -1.30
N ASN A 87 -8.85 -15.78 -1.01
CA ASN A 87 -9.92 -16.76 -0.91
C ASN A 87 -10.68 -16.68 0.44
N ARG A 88 -10.02 -16.25 1.52
CA ARG A 88 -10.59 -16.31 2.88
C ARG A 88 -11.01 -14.96 3.46
N ALA A 89 -10.42 -13.86 2.99
CA ALA A 89 -10.72 -12.52 3.49
C ALA A 89 -11.36 -11.67 2.40
N TRP A 90 -10.69 -11.53 1.25
CA TRP A 90 -11.10 -10.59 0.21
C TRP A 90 -12.50 -10.87 -0.37
N ILE A 91 -12.81 -12.12 -0.69
CA ILE A 91 -14.15 -12.50 -1.20
C ILE A 91 -15.24 -12.14 -0.19
N ASN A 92 -14.99 -12.36 1.11
CA ASN A 92 -15.94 -12.04 2.16
C ASN A 92 -16.13 -10.52 2.30
N VAL A 93 -15.04 -9.76 2.28
CA VAL A 93 -15.09 -8.28 2.30
C VAL A 93 -15.90 -7.73 1.12
N LEU A 94 -15.69 -8.27 -0.08
CA LEU A 94 -16.47 -7.85 -1.25
C LEU A 94 -17.96 -8.20 -1.11
N LYS A 95 -18.28 -9.39 -0.60
CA LYS A 95 -19.66 -9.82 -0.36
C LYS A 95 -20.36 -8.91 0.66
N GLU A 96 -19.71 -8.59 1.77
CA GLU A 96 -20.24 -7.68 2.79
C GLU A 96 -20.43 -6.26 2.25
N ALA A 97 -19.53 -5.81 1.36
CA ALA A 97 -19.65 -4.52 0.69
C ALA A 97 -20.67 -4.50 -0.46
N GLY A 98 -21.30 -5.64 -0.80
CA GLY A 98 -22.21 -5.74 -1.95
C GLY A 98 -21.53 -5.58 -3.32
N VAL A 99 -20.22 -5.86 -3.39
CA VAL A 99 -19.40 -5.66 -4.59
C VAL A 99 -19.15 -6.99 -5.29
N GLU A 100 -19.39 -7.04 -6.60
CA GLU A 100 -19.06 -8.21 -7.41
C GLU A 100 -17.57 -8.56 -7.35
N TYR A 101 -17.27 -9.86 -7.41
CA TYR A 101 -15.91 -10.35 -7.32
C TYR A 101 -14.99 -9.69 -8.34
N ARG A 102 -13.93 -9.08 -7.82
CA ARG A 102 -12.84 -8.49 -8.59
C ARG A 102 -11.54 -8.77 -7.87
N LYS A 103 -10.44 -8.87 -8.60
CA LYS A 103 -9.14 -9.17 -7.98
C LYS A 103 -8.72 -8.02 -7.05
N PRO A 104 -8.03 -8.30 -5.92
CA PRO A 104 -7.53 -7.24 -5.04
C PRO A 104 -6.64 -6.21 -5.76
N TYR A 105 -5.98 -6.61 -6.85
CA TYR A 105 -5.17 -5.70 -7.68
C TYR A 105 -6.00 -4.57 -8.31
N ASN A 106 -7.30 -4.76 -8.53
CA ASN A 106 -8.18 -3.76 -9.14
C ASN A 106 -8.38 -2.53 -8.25
N THR A 107 -8.15 -2.62 -6.93
CA THR A 107 -8.22 -1.44 -6.04
C THR A 107 -7.22 -0.37 -6.43
N ARG A 108 -6.06 -0.78 -6.96
CA ARG A 108 -5.03 0.13 -7.48
C ARG A 108 -5.48 0.83 -8.76
N HIS A 109 -6.15 0.12 -9.66
CA HIS A 109 -6.74 0.71 -10.87
C HIS A 109 -7.86 1.70 -10.52
N THR A 110 -8.68 1.34 -9.54
CA THR A 110 -9.77 2.19 -9.03
C THR A 110 -9.19 3.47 -8.40
N PHE A 111 -8.15 3.35 -7.58
CA PHE A 111 -7.49 4.52 -7.00
C PHE A 111 -6.96 5.49 -8.08
N ILE A 112 -6.36 4.97 -9.15
CA ILE A 112 -5.78 5.81 -10.21
C ILE A 112 -6.85 6.54 -10.99
N SER A 113 -7.85 5.81 -11.49
CA SER A 113 -8.97 6.40 -12.23
C SER A 113 -9.66 7.49 -11.41
N HIS A 114 -10.07 7.18 -10.18
CA HIS A 114 -10.69 8.17 -9.29
C HIS A 114 -9.80 9.37 -9.01
N ALA A 115 -8.49 9.18 -8.78
CA ALA A 115 -7.59 10.30 -8.51
C ALA A 115 -7.46 11.25 -9.72
N LEU A 116 -7.36 10.70 -10.93
CA LEU A 116 -7.27 11.47 -12.16
C LEU A 116 -8.60 12.19 -12.47
N GLU A 117 -9.74 11.51 -12.30
CA GLU A 117 -11.08 12.10 -12.45
C GLU A 117 -11.31 13.28 -11.49
N HIS A 118 -10.67 13.26 -10.31
CA HIS A 118 -10.71 14.36 -9.35
C HIS A 118 -9.63 15.42 -9.61
N GLY A 119 -8.99 15.42 -10.78
CA GLY A 119 -8.01 16.42 -11.21
C GLY A 119 -6.63 16.30 -10.55
N MET A 120 -6.30 15.16 -9.93
CA MET A 120 -4.97 14.98 -9.35
C MET A 120 -3.92 14.91 -10.45
N ASN A 121 -2.79 15.61 -10.26
CA ASN A 121 -1.71 15.65 -11.23
C ASN A 121 -1.24 14.21 -11.61
N PRO A 122 -1.23 13.84 -12.90
CA PRO A 122 -0.87 12.49 -13.33
C PRO A 122 0.53 12.02 -12.90
N VAL A 123 1.49 12.94 -12.81
CA VAL A 123 2.85 12.65 -12.33
C VAL A 123 2.82 12.25 -10.86
N MET A 124 2.09 13.00 -10.03
CA MET A 124 1.90 12.66 -8.61
C MET A 124 1.21 11.31 -8.43
N VAL A 125 0.17 11.02 -9.22
CA VAL A 125 -0.52 9.72 -9.18
C VAL A 125 0.42 8.59 -9.59
N ALA A 126 1.25 8.80 -10.62
CA ALA A 126 2.26 7.82 -11.05
C ALA A 126 3.27 7.55 -9.93
N GLU A 127 3.75 8.58 -9.24
CA GLU A 127 4.68 8.45 -8.12
C GLU A 127 4.06 7.70 -6.93
N LEU A 128 2.87 8.12 -6.48
CA LEU A 128 2.16 7.50 -5.35
C LEU A 128 1.87 6.02 -5.59
N THR A 129 1.44 5.70 -6.81
CA THR A 129 1.18 4.32 -7.17
C THR A 129 2.49 3.59 -7.47
N GLY A 130 3.53 4.23 -7.95
CA GLY A 130 4.75 3.60 -8.46
C GLY A 130 4.52 2.98 -9.84
N HIS A 131 3.74 3.67 -10.68
CA HIS A 131 3.70 3.42 -12.12
C HIS A 131 4.73 4.29 -12.83
N ASP A 132 5.13 3.86 -14.02
CA ASP A 132 5.76 4.78 -14.95
C ASP A 132 4.70 5.76 -15.49
N VAL A 133 5.06 7.03 -15.63
CA VAL A 133 4.12 8.08 -16.10
C VAL A 133 3.57 7.72 -17.48
N ARG A 134 4.42 7.17 -18.37
CA ARG A 134 3.98 6.72 -19.69
C ARG A 134 2.93 5.63 -19.59
N THR A 135 3.16 4.61 -18.75
CA THR A 135 2.18 3.54 -18.49
C THR A 135 0.86 4.10 -17.93
N LEU A 136 0.93 5.17 -17.12
CA LEU A 136 -0.27 5.83 -16.62
C LEU A 136 -1.06 6.49 -17.77
N TYR A 137 -0.41 7.26 -18.64
CA TYR A 137 -1.10 7.84 -19.81
C TYR A 137 -1.66 6.77 -20.75
N GLU A 138 -0.88 5.72 -21.05
CA GLU A 138 -1.32 4.64 -21.95
C GLU A 138 -2.59 3.92 -21.45
N ASN A 139 -2.76 3.78 -20.14
CA ASN A 139 -3.87 3.01 -19.57
C ASN A 139 -5.00 3.86 -18.98
N TYR A 140 -4.76 5.15 -18.71
CA TYR A 140 -5.71 6.03 -18.00
C TYR A 140 -5.88 7.41 -18.65
N ALA A 141 -5.40 7.64 -19.88
CA ALA A 141 -5.62 8.91 -20.58
C ALA A 141 -7.09 9.32 -20.64
N GLY A 142 -8.02 8.36 -20.75
CA GLY A 142 -9.46 8.65 -20.75
C GLY A 142 -10.02 9.20 -19.44
N CYS A 143 -9.27 9.16 -18.34
CA CYS A 143 -9.65 9.73 -17.05
C CYS A 143 -9.02 11.12 -16.80
N ILE A 144 -8.25 11.64 -17.76
CA ILE A 144 -7.55 12.93 -17.66
C ILE A 144 -8.33 13.90 -18.55
N GLU A 145 -9.10 14.80 -17.93
CA GLU A 145 -9.79 15.91 -18.60
C GLU A 145 -8.95 17.19 -18.59
#